data_AF-A0A820U717-F1
#
_entry.id   AF-A0A820U717-F1
#
_cell.length_a   1.000
_cell.length_b   1.000
_cell.length_c   1.000
_cell.angle_alpha   90.00
_cell.angle_beta   90.00
_cell.angle_gamma   90.00
#
_symmetry.space_group_name_H-M   'P 1'
#
loop_
_entity.id
_entity.type
_entity.pdbx_description
1 polymer ?
#
loop_
_entity_poly.entity_id
_entity_poly.type
_entity_poly.pdbx_seq_one_letter_code
_entity_poly.pdbx_strand_id
1 'polypeptide(L)'
;MNLCQTIQNTLDSTLRNDDTAIIFGEDVAFGGVFRCTADLRSKYGADRVFNTPLCEQGIIGFGIGAAVAGTTAIAEIQFADYIFPAYDQIVNEAAKYRYRSQNLFNCGRLTIRTPWGAVGHGALYHSQSPEAQFMHTPGIKVVIPRSAIQAKGLLLSCIKDDNPCIFFEPKILYRSAKEDVPLKEYTIPLSKA
;
A
#
# COMPACT_ATOMS: atom_id res chain seq x y z
N MET A 1 -11.66 -16.06 0.83
CA MET A 1 -11.05 -15.02 1.71
C MET A 1 -11.89 -13.76 1.62
N ASN A 2 -12.08 -13.01 2.71
CA ASN A 2 -12.60 -11.64 2.61
C ASN A 2 -11.48 -10.69 2.16
N LEU A 3 -11.79 -9.42 1.88
CA LEU A 3 -10.79 -8.47 1.36
C LEU A 3 -9.59 -8.32 2.33
N CYS A 4 -9.82 -8.17 3.63
CA CYS A 4 -8.74 -8.01 4.62
C CYS A 4 -7.79 -9.23 4.65
N GLN A 5 -8.34 -10.44 4.69
CA GLN A 5 -7.56 -11.68 4.61
C GLN A 5 -6.78 -11.78 3.29
N THR A 6 -7.36 -11.29 2.19
CA THR A 6 -6.71 -11.32 0.90
C THR A 6 -5.54 -10.33 0.81
N ILE A 7 -5.65 -9.16 1.42
CA ILE A 7 -4.52 -8.22 1.56
C ILE A 7 -3.40 -8.88 2.36
N GLN A 8 -3.73 -9.44 3.54
CA GLN A 8 -2.76 -10.16 4.37
C GLN A 8 -2.07 -11.30 3.60
N ASN A 9 -2.83 -12.10 2.85
CA ASN A 9 -2.29 -13.20 2.05
C ASN A 9 -1.37 -12.72 0.92
N THR A 10 -1.68 -11.56 0.33
CA THR A 10 -0.83 -10.96 -0.71
C THR A 10 0.50 -10.51 -0.11
N LEU A 11 0.45 -9.80 1.04
CA LEU A 11 1.63 -9.36 1.77
C LEU A 11 2.49 -10.53 2.26
N ASP A 12 1.86 -11.60 2.74
CA ASP A 12 2.54 -12.85 3.11
C ASP A 12 3.30 -13.46 1.92
N SER A 13 2.69 -13.50 0.74
CA SER A 13 3.34 -14.01 -0.46
C SER A 13 4.52 -13.14 -0.90
N THR A 14 4.35 -11.81 -0.85
CA THR A 14 5.42 -10.86 -1.16
C THR A 14 6.62 -11.03 -0.22
N LEU A 15 6.40 -11.07 1.10
CA LEU A 15 7.49 -11.24 2.06
C LEU A 15 8.21 -12.59 1.90
N ARG A 16 7.48 -13.65 1.52
CA ARG A 16 8.07 -14.96 1.25
C ARG A 16 8.98 -14.96 0.01
N ASN A 17 8.60 -14.24 -1.03
CA ASN A 17 9.23 -14.35 -2.35
C ASN A 17 10.23 -13.22 -2.66
N ASP A 18 10.24 -12.15 -1.87
CA ASP A 18 11.16 -11.03 -1.99
C ASP A 18 11.81 -10.76 -0.63
N ASP A 19 13.05 -11.18 -0.45
CA ASP A 19 13.80 -11.00 0.80
C ASP A 19 14.07 -9.54 1.13
N THR A 20 13.96 -8.64 0.16
CA THR A 20 14.11 -7.20 0.38
C THR A 20 12.82 -6.55 0.86
N ALA A 21 11.67 -7.22 0.79
CA ALA A 21 10.40 -6.57 1.10
C ALA A 21 10.24 -6.25 2.59
N ILE A 22 9.78 -5.04 2.89
CA ILE A 22 9.45 -4.57 4.24
C ILE A 22 8.04 -3.97 4.27
N ILE A 23 7.36 -4.10 5.40
CA ILE A 23 6.04 -3.52 5.68
C ILE A 23 6.16 -2.66 6.93
N PHE A 24 5.75 -1.40 6.81
CA PHE A 24 5.88 -0.44 7.89
C PHE A 24 4.75 0.57 7.87
N GLY A 25 4.45 1.14 9.03
CA GLY A 25 3.40 2.13 9.24
C GLY A 25 2.98 2.12 10.70
N GLU A 26 1.91 2.85 11.02
CA GLU A 26 1.37 2.90 12.37
C GLU A 26 0.66 1.59 12.73
N ASP A 27 1.08 0.99 13.83
CA ASP A 27 0.48 -0.21 14.42
C ASP A 27 0.43 -1.47 13.53
N VAL A 28 1.21 -1.54 12.45
CA VAL A 28 1.27 -2.72 11.58
C VAL A 28 1.83 -3.96 12.28
N ALA A 29 2.65 -3.80 13.33
CA ALA A 29 3.38 -4.87 14.00
C ALA A 29 2.47 -5.88 14.74
N PHE A 30 1.38 -5.40 15.35
CA PHE A 30 0.42 -6.29 16.05
C PHE A 30 -0.66 -6.86 15.10
N GLY A 31 -0.64 -6.43 13.83
CA GLY A 31 -1.54 -6.85 12.77
C GLY A 31 -2.30 -5.72 12.09
N GLY A 32 -2.11 -4.47 12.52
CA GLY A 32 -2.83 -3.30 12.00
C GLY A 32 -4.25 -3.20 12.55
N VAL A 33 -4.80 -1.98 12.57
CA VAL A 33 -6.14 -1.69 13.11
C VAL A 33 -7.26 -2.44 12.36
N PHE A 34 -7.02 -2.79 11.09
CA PHE A 34 -7.95 -3.58 10.27
C PHE A 34 -7.64 -5.09 10.22
N ARG A 35 -6.51 -5.53 10.79
CA ARG A 35 -5.96 -6.91 10.70
C ARG A 35 -5.31 -7.30 9.37
N CYS A 36 -4.99 -6.32 8.51
CA CYS A 36 -4.37 -6.59 7.20
C CYS A 36 -2.92 -7.12 7.28
N THR A 37 -2.22 -6.94 8.41
CA THR A 37 -0.84 -7.43 8.61
C THR A 37 -0.74 -8.48 9.72
N ALA A 38 -1.86 -9.08 10.12
CA ALA A 38 -1.91 -10.08 11.18
C ALA A 38 -0.90 -11.22 10.94
N ASP A 39 -0.20 -11.60 12.01
CA ASP A 39 0.80 -12.68 12.08
C ASP A 39 2.06 -12.51 11.21
N LEU A 40 2.14 -11.47 10.36
CA LEU A 40 3.28 -11.28 9.45
C LEU A 40 4.59 -11.02 10.20
N ARG A 41 4.56 -10.18 11.25
CA ARG A 41 5.74 -9.92 12.08
C ARG A 41 6.28 -11.17 12.76
N SER A 42 5.39 -11.99 13.32
CA SER A 42 5.77 -13.25 13.96
C SER A 42 6.43 -14.23 12.97
N LYS A 43 6.06 -14.15 11.69
CA LYS A 43 6.56 -15.04 10.64
C LYS A 43 7.84 -14.54 9.96
N TYR A 44 7.97 -13.23 9.75
CA TYR A 44 9.04 -12.64 8.94
C TYR A 44 10.02 -11.77 9.73
N GLY A 45 9.80 -11.59 11.03
CA GLY A 45 10.71 -10.84 11.90
C GLY A 45 10.33 -9.37 12.08
N ALA A 46 10.88 -8.79 13.15
CA ALA A 46 10.66 -7.41 13.54
C ALA A 46 11.41 -6.39 12.67
N ASP A 47 12.38 -6.85 11.89
CA ASP A 47 13.16 -6.11 10.90
C ASP A 47 12.38 -5.93 9.58
N ARG A 48 11.44 -6.83 9.28
CA ARG A 48 10.64 -6.79 8.04
C ARG A 48 9.23 -6.26 8.23
N VAL A 49 8.65 -6.39 9.43
CA VAL A 49 7.32 -5.85 9.75
C VAL A 49 7.36 -5.06 11.06
N PHE A 50 7.32 -3.73 10.96
CA PHE A 50 7.58 -2.86 12.10
C PHE A 50 6.73 -1.60 12.14
N ASN A 51 6.48 -1.12 13.36
CA ASN A 51 5.81 0.15 13.59
C ASN A 51 6.76 1.31 13.30
N THR A 52 6.21 2.38 12.75
CA THR A 52 6.86 3.70 12.68
C THR A 52 6.40 4.58 13.85
N PRO A 53 7.10 5.69 14.12
CA PRO A 53 6.48 6.82 14.82
C PRO A 53 5.22 7.30 14.08
N LEU A 54 4.33 7.96 14.82
CA LEU A 54 3.05 8.48 14.31
C LEU A 54 3.30 9.76 13.50
N CYS A 55 3.60 9.61 12.21
CA CYS A 55 4.03 10.71 11.33
C CYS A 55 4.00 10.29 9.85
N GLU A 56 2.92 10.58 9.13
CA GLU A 56 2.68 10.08 7.77
C GLU A 56 3.70 10.62 6.74
N GLN A 57 4.13 11.88 6.87
CA GLN A 57 5.21 12.41 6.05
C GLN A 57 6.52 11.64 6.25
N GLY A 58 6.79 11.21 7.49
CA GLY A 58 7.95 10.39 7.83
C GLY A 58 7.84 8.99 7.26
N ILE A 59 6.65 8.37 7.35
CA ILE A 59 6.36 7.05 6.78
C ILE A 59 6.67 7.04 5.28
N ILE A 60 6.12 7.99 4.52
CA ILE A 60 6.34 8.00 3.07
C ILE A 60 7.77 8.40 2.70
N GLY A 61 8.35 9.41 3.37
CA GLY A 61 9.76 9.78 3.13
C GLY A 61 10.73 8.63 3.40
N PHE A 62 10.50 7.88 4.48
CA PHE A 62 11.25 6.66 4.78
C PHE A 62 11.09 5.60 3.69
N GLY A 63 9.85 5.36 3.25
CA GLY A 63 9.56 4.41 2.16
C GLY A 63 10.24 4.77 0.85
N ILE A 64 10.28 6.05 0.49
CA ILE A 64 11.03 6.54 -0.69
C ILE A 64 12.51 6.19 -0.54
N GLY A 65 13.13 6.50 0.61
CA GLY A 65 14.54 6.21 0.85
C GLY A 65 14.87 4.72 0.75
N ALA A 66 14.04 3.86 1.36
CA ALA A 66 14.19 2.41 1.27
C ALA A 66 14.07 1.91 -0.19
N ALA A 67 13.09 2.40 -0.94
CA ALA A 67 12.90 2.04 -2.34
C ALA A 67 14.07 2.48 -3.24
N VAL A 68 14.64 3.66 -2.99
CA VAL A 68 15.85 4.14 -3.69
C VAL A 68 17.06 3.26 -3.42
N ALA A 69 17.17 2.71 -2.21
CA ALA A 69 18.20 1.73 -1.87
C ALA A 69 17.94 0.31 -2.45
N GLY A 70 16.86 0.12 -3.20
CA GLY A 70 16.52 -1.14 -3.86
C GLY A 70 15.61 -2.07 -3.07
N THR A 71 15.06 -1.61 -1.93
CA THR A 71 14.15 -2.37 -1.05
C THR A 71 12.72 -2.30 -1.58
N THR A 72 11.97 -3.41 -1.57
CA THR A 72 10.51 -3.32 -1.78
C THR A 72 9.84 -2.74 -0.53
N ALA A 73 9.42 -1.48 -0.62
CA ALA A 73 8.88 -0.72 0.50
C ALA A 73 7.35 -0.68 0.43
N ILE A 74 6.68 -1.33 1.39
CA ILE A 74 5.22 -1.38 1.47
C ILE A 74 4.75 -0.57 2.68
N ALA A 75 4.44 0.70 2.44
CA ALA A 75 4.00 1.64 3.47
C ALA A 75 2.49 1.52 3.73
N GLU A 76 2.07 1.51 4.99
CA GLU A 76 0.67 1.69 5.37
C GLU A 76 0.45 3.11 5.89
N ILE A 77 -0.52 3.82 5.31
CA ILE A 77 -1.15 5.00 5.91
C ILE A 77 -2.49 4.55 6.51
N GLN A 78 -2.71 4.84 7.79
CA GLN A 78 -3.75 4.15 8.58
C GLN A 78 -5.18 4.42 8.08
N PHE A 79 -5.45 5.60 7.51
CA PHE A 79 -6.67 5.93 6.76
C PHE A 79 -6.32 6.85 5.58
N ALA A 80 -7.01 6.71 4.45
CA ALA A 80 -6.80 7.59 3.29
C ALA A 80 -7.00 9.06 3.64
N ASP A 81 -7.85 9.34 4.63
CA ASP A 81 -8.10 10.64 5.24
C ASP A 81 -6.84 11.28 5.84
N TYR A 82 -5.84 10.48 6.23
CA TYR A 82 -4.59 10.90 6.87
C TYR A 82 -3.39 10.87 5.92
N ILE A 83 -3.60 10.69 4.62
CA ILE A 83 -2.50 10.68 3.64
C ILE A 83 -1.95 12.09 3.36
N PHE A 84 -2.70 13.14 3.68
CA PHE A 84 -2.38 14.52 3.30
C PHE A 84 -1.11 15.11 3.94
N PRO A 85 -0.71 14.79 5.18
CA PRO A 85 0.61 15.17 5.67
C PRO A 85 1.75 14.65 4.79
N ALA A 86 1.57 13.49 4.15
CA ALA A 86 2.54 12.92 3.22
C ALA A 86 2.42 13.43 1.77
N TYR A 87 1.48 14.35 1.49
CA TYR A 87 1.17 14.77 0.12
C TYR A 87 2.39 15.33 -0.60
N ASP A 88 3.22 16.13 0.08
CA ASP A 88 4.47 16.66 -0.48
C ASP A 88 5.46 15.55 -0.87
N GLN A 89 5.68 14.57 0.02
CA GLN A 89 6.53 13.41 -0.27
C GLN A 89 5.99 12.58 -1.45
N ILE A 90 4.67 12.44 -1.57
CA ILE A 90 4.07 11.71 -2.70
C ILE A 90 4.22 12.48 -4.01
N VAL A 91 3.84 13.77 -4.00
CA VAL A 91 3.68 14.56 -5.22
C VAL A 91 4.99 15.17 -5.71
N ASN A 92 5.79 15.74 -4.81
CA ASN A 92 7.04 16.40 -5.19
C ASN A 92 8.23 15.44 -5.21
N GLU A 93 8.24 14.46 -4.31
CA GLU A 93 9.37 13.53 -4.22
C GLU A 93 9.13 12.24 -5.00
N ALA A 94 8.21 11.37 -4.57
CA ALA A 94 8.02 10.04 -5.15
C ALA A 94 7.68 10.10 -6.65
N ALA A 95 6.66 10.90 -7.02
CA ALA A 95 6.20 11.00 -8.40
C ALA A 95 7.29 11.49 -9.38
N LYS A 96 8.19 12.36 -8.91
CA LYS A 96 9.20 13.00 -9.75
C LYS A 96 10.58 12.35 -9.63
N TYR A 97 10.76 11.36 -8.73
CA TYR A 97 12.08 10.82 -8.37
C TYR A 97 12.86 10.28 -9.56
N ARG A 98 12.19 9.49 -10.42
CA ARG A 98 12.78 8.93 -11.65
C ARG A 98 13.04 10.01 -12.70
N TYR A 99 12.11 10.95 -12.86
CA TYR A 99 12.20 12.00 -13.87
C TYR A 99 13.33 12.99 -13.56
N ARG A 100 13.37 13.51 -12.32
CA ARG A 100 14.35 14.53 -11.90
C ARG A 100 15.79 14.02 -11.90
N SER A 101 15.98 12.71 -11.75
CA SER A 101 17.30 12.07 -11.77
C SER A 101 17.71 11.58 -13.17
N GLN A 102 16.86 11.75 -14.19
CA GLN A 102 17.02 11.13 -15.50
C GLN A 102 17.28 9.62 -15.39
N ASN A 103 16.51 8.95 -14.53
CA ASN A 103 16.60 7.52 -14.26
C ASN A 103 17.90 7.03 -13.58
N LEU A 104 18.76 7.93 -13.08
CA LEU A 104 19.90 7.53 -12.24
C LEU A 104 19.44 6.95 -10.90
N PHE A 105 18.33 7.44 -10.37
CA PHE A 105 17.69 6.95 -9.14
C PHE A 105 16.17 6.86 -9.32
N ASN A 106 15.52 5.92 -8.65
CA ASN A 106 14.07 5.81 -8.67
C ASN A 106 13.54 5.20 -7.36
N CYS A 107 12.28 5.46 -7.04
CA CYS A 107 11.56 4.82 -5.94
C CYS A 107 10.42 3.93 -6.47
N GLY A 108 10.67 3.21 -7.57
CA GLY A 108 9.66 2.39 -8.24
C GLY A 108 9.10 1.29 -7.34
N ARG A 109 9.94 0.72 -6.46
CA ARG A 109 9.59 -0.34 -5.51
C ARG A 109 8.80 0.14 -4.28
N LEU A 110 8.18 1.32 -4.34
CA LEU A 110 7.33 1.87 -3.29
C LEU A 110 5.86 1.57 -3.59
N THR A 111 5.17 0.91 -2.67
CA THR A 111 3.70 0.82 -2.66
C THR A 111 3.17 1.43 -1.36
N ILE A 112 2.32 2.42 -1.50
CA ILE A 112 1.57 3.06 -0.40
C ILE A 112 0.19 2.43 -0.39
N ARG A 113 -0.19 1.76 0.68
CA ARG A 113 -1.51 1.17 0.84
C ARG A 113 -2.27 1.85 1.97
N THR A 114 -3.57 2.07 1.77
CA THR A 114 -4.38 2.79 2.77
C THR A 114 -5.87 2.47 2.69
N PRO A 115 -6.58 2.34 3.83
CA PRO A 115 -8.04 2.16 3.86
C PRO A 115 -8.80 3.36 3.29
N TRP A 116 -9.70 3.11 2.36
CA TRP A 116 -10.35 4.12 1.52
C TRP A 116 -11.88 4.04 1.55
N GLY A 117 -12.54 5.18 1.34
CA GLY A 117 -13.98 5.27 1.09
C GLY A 117 -14.87 5.21 2.34
N ALA A 118 -16.16 5.48 2.16
CA ALA A 118 -17.13 5.52 3.25
C ALA A 118 -17.28 4.17 3.98
N VAL A 119 -17.64 4.22 5.26
CA VAL A 119 -17.87 3.04 6.11
C VAL A 119 -19.21 3.11 6.88
N GLY A 120 -20.12 3.98 6.43
CA GLY A 120 -21.43 4.20 7.06
C GLY A 120 -21.42 5.21 8.22
N HIS A 121 -20.43 5.16 9.10
CA HIS A 121 -20.36 6.01 10.30
C HIS A 121 -18.99 6.70 10.49
N GLY A 122 -18.18 6.81 9.43
CA GLY A 122 -16.81 7.35 9.51
C GLY A 122 -16.71 8.87 9.56
N ALA A 123 -17.81 9.59 9.34
CA ALA A 123 -17.89 11.06 9.29
C ALA A 123 -16.77 11.66 8.40
N LEU A 124 -16.14 12.75 8.82
CA LEU A 124 -15.22 13.56 8.00
C LEU A 124 -13.84 12.90 7.77
N TYR A 125 -13.38 12.08 8.70
CA TYR A 125 -11.97 11.66 8.77
C TYR A 125 -11.77 10.14 8.75
N HIS A 126 -12.81 9.38 8.43
CA HIS A 126 -12.71 7.94 8.16
C HIS A 126 -13.54 7.52 6.94
N SER A 127 -13.84 8.44 6.03
CA SER A 127 -14.76 8.20 4.90
C SER A 127 -14.29 8.75 3.56
N GLN A 128 -13.14 9.43 3.52
CA GLN A 128 -12.71 10.12 2.32
C GLN A 128 -12.31 9.18 1.18
N SER A 129 -12.46 9.71 -0.02
CA SER A 129 -12.04 9.13 -1.29
C SER A 129 -11.13 10.15 -2.00
N PRO A 130 -9.83 10.21 -1.65
CA PRO A 130 -8.94 11.28 -2.08
C PRO A 130 -8.25 11.02 -3.43
N GLU A 131 -8.64 10.02 -4.21
CA GLU A 131 -7.99 9.62 -5.45
C GLU A 131 -7.82 10.77 -6.45
N ALA A 132 -8.82 11.65 -6.56
CA ALA A 132 -8.78 12.80 -7.46
C ALA A 132 -7.62 13.78 -7.14
N GLN A 133 -7.21 13.87 -5.87
CA GLN A 133 -6.06 14.69 -5.45
C GLN A 133 -4.75 14.17 -6.06
N PHE A 134 -4.66 12.86 -6.26
CA PHE A 134 -3.47 12.20 -6.81
C PHE A 134 -3.52 12.01 -8.33
N MET A 135 -4.71 11.99 -8.93
CA MET A 135 -4.89 11.80 -10.38
C MET A 135 -4.29 12.92 -11.24
N HIS A 136 -4.07 14.12 -10.68
CA HIS A 136 -3.39 15.22 -11.39
C HIS A 136 -1.86 15.24 -11.19
N THR A 137 -1.27 14.16 -10.66
CA THR A 137 0.17 14.07 -10.42
C THR A 137 0.81 13.04 -11.36
N PRO A 138 1.51 13.46 -12.43
CA PRO A 138 2.26 12.55 -13.28
C PRO A 138 3.39 11.86 -12.51
N GLY A 139 3.54 10.55 -12.70
CA GLY A 139 4.63 9.75 -12.14
C GLY A 139 4.26 8.81 -10.99
N ILE A 140 3.01 8.87 -10.51
CA ILE A 140 2.43 7.87 -9.59
C ILE A 140 1.31 7.08 -10.28
N LYS A 141 1.04 5.87 -9.81
CA LYS A 141 -0.13 5.08 -10.19
C LYS A 141 -1.12 5.01 -9.03
N VAL A 142 -2.40 5.21 -9.30
CA VAL A 142 -3.47 5.12 -8.30
C VAL A 142 -4.38 3.95 -8.66
N VAL A 143 -4.60 3.04 -7.71
CA VAL A 143 -5.27 1.76 -7.95
C VAL A 143 -6.29 1.48 -6.84
N ILE A 144 -7.50 1.08 -7.22
CA ILE A 144 -8.60 0.75 -6.30
C ILE A 144 -9.24 -0.59 -6.74
N PRO A 145 -9.21 -1.65 -5.93
CA PRO A 145 -9.89 -2.90 -6.24
C PRO A 145 -11.37 -2.82 -5.86
N ARG A 146 -12.23 -3.60 -6.53
CA ARG A 146 -13.65 -3.71 -6.14
C ARG A 146 -13.97 -4.94 -5.28
N SER A 147 -13.05 -5.89 -5.16
CA SER A 147 -13.32 -7.16 -4.51
C SER A 147 -12.05 -7.87 -4.03
N ALA A 148 -12.22 -8.97 -3.29
CA ALA A 148 -11.10 -9.74 -2.76
C ALA A 148 -10.22 -10.31 -3.88
N ILE A 149 -10.80 -10.97 -4.90
CA ILE A 149 -10.02 -11.53 -6.01
C ILE A 149 -9.29 -10.44 -6.81
N GLN A 150 -9.90 -9.25 -6.96
CA GLN A 150 -9.23 -8.13 -7.61
C GLN A 150 -8.09 -7.57 -6.76
N ALA A 151 -8.29 -7.45 -5.45
CA ALA A 151 -7.32 -6.85 -4.55
C ALA A 151 -5.98 -7.58 -4.54
N LYS A 152 -5.98 -8.93 -4.52
CA LYS A 152 -4.73 -9.69 -4.59
C LYS A 152 -3.98 -9.44 -5.89
N GLY A 153 -4.68 -9.55 -7.01
CA GLY A 153 -4.06 -9.37 -8.33
C GLY A 153 -3.52 -7.96 -8.53
N LEU A 154 -4.27 -6.94 -8.12
CA LEU A 154 -3.90 -5.54 -8.29
C LEU A 154 -2.83 -5.09 -7.29
N LEU A 155 -2.92 -5.50 -6.02
CA LEU A 155 -1.90 -5.17 -5.01
C LEU A 155 -0.56 -5.81 -5.38
N LEU A 156 -0.55 -7.07 -5.81
CA LEU A 156 0.67 -7.73 -6.26
C LEU A 156 1.25 -7.03 -7.51
N SER A 157 0.39 -6.57 -8.43
CA SER A 157 0.83 -5.75 -9.56
C SER A 157 1.43 -4.42 -9.12
N CYS A 158 0.87 -3.75 -8.11
CA CYS A 158 1.43 -2.50 -7.56
C CYS A 158 2.81 -2.73 -6.95
N ILE A 159 2.95 -3.78 -6.14
CA ILE A 159 4.21 -4.14 -5.47
C ILE A 159 5.31 -4.46 -6.49
N LYS A 160 4.95 -5.09 -7.62
CA LYS A 160 5.88 -5.46 -8.70
C LYS A 160 6.07 -4.38 -9.76
N ASP A 161 5.33 -3.28 -9.70
CA ASP A 161 5.44 -2.21 -10.70
C ASP A 161 6.70 -1.37 -10.43
N ASP A 162 7.40 -0.98 -11.48
CA ASP A 162 8.56 -0.09 -11.35
C ASP A 162 8.16 1.39 -11.18
N ASN A 163 7.00 1.70 -10.61
CA ASN A 163 6.57 3.07 -10.33
C ASN A 163 5.92 3.14 -8.95
N PRO A 164 6.08 4.26 -8.22
CA PRO A 164 5.40 4.43 -6.95
C PRO A 164 3.88 4.31 -7.12
N CYS A 165 3.30 3.36 -6.39
CA CYS A 165 1.87 3.05 -6.46
C CYS A 165 1.14 3.47 -5.18
N ILE A 166 -0.06 4.02 -5.32
CA ILE A 166 -1.03 4.19 -4.24
C ILE A 166 -2.14 3.17 -4.44
N PHE A 167 -2.32 2.29 -3.45
CA PHE A 167 -3.32 1.25 -3.43
C PHE A 167 -4.37 1.56 -2.36
N PHE A 168 -5.54 1.99 -2.81
CA PHE A 168 -6.66 2.31 -1.93
C PHE A 168 -7.50 1.05 -1.67
N GLU A 169 -7.69 0.70 -0.40
CA GLU A 169 -8.42 -0.50 0.03
C GLU A 169 -9.83 -0.13 0.50
N PRO A 170 -10.93 -0.47 -0.21
CA PRO A 170 -12.26 -0.07 0.21
C PRO A 170 -12.64 -0.66 1.57
N LYS A 171 -12.59 0.16 2.62
CA LYS A 171 -12.59 -0.33 4.00
C LYS A 171 -13.90 -1.00 4.41
N ILE A 172 -15.01 -0.54 3.83
CA ILE A 172 -16.34 -1.16 4.00
C ILE A 172 -16.37 -2.62 3.48
N LEU A 173 -15.47 -2.98 2.56
CA LEU A 173 -15.40 -4.31 1.97
C LEU A 173 -14.49 -5.27 2.75
N TYR A 174 -13.72 -4.81 3.74
CA TYR A 174 -12.77 -5.66 4.46
C TYR A 174 -13.40 -6.94 5.03
N ARG A 175 -14.66 -6.86 5.46
CA ARG A 175 -15.38 -7.96 6.13
C ARG A 175 -16.77 -8.23 5.56
N SER A 176 -17.14 -7.61 4.44
CA SER A 176 -18.50 -7.70 3.89
C SER A 176 -18.80 -9.07 3.26
N ALA A 177 -18.00 -9.50 2.29
CA ALA A 177 -18.17 -10.76 1.57
C ALA A 177 -16.86 -11.54 1.48
N LYS A 178 -16.97 -12.86 1.30
CA LYS A 178 -15.85 -13.77 1.00
C LYS A 178 -15.94 -14.23 -0.44
N GLU A 179 -14.79 -14.34 -1.10
CA GLU A 179 -14.67 -14.89 -2.45
C GLU A 179 -13.65 -16.03 -2.48
N ASP A 180 -13.73 -16.88 -3.48
CA ASP A 180 -12.70 -17.86 -3.79
C ASP A 180 -11.50 -17.15 -4.43
N VAL A 181 -10.49 -16.89 -3.61
CA VAL A 181 -9.26 -16.20 -4.02
C VAL A 181 -8.15 -17.25 -4.15
N PRO A 182 -7.51 -17.40 -5.33
CA PRO A 182 -6.41 -18.33 -5.50
C PRO A 182 -5.29 -18.11 -4.48
N LEU A 183 -4.77 -19.17 -3.86
CA LEU A 183 -3.63 -19.07 -2.93
C LEU A 183 -2.31 -18.77 -3.65
N LYS A 184 -2.14 -19.27 -4.88
CA LYS A 184 -0.98 -18.95 -5.73
C LYS A 184 -0.97 -17.46 -6.09
N GLU A 185 0.21 -16.93 -6.38
CA GLU A 185 0.35 -15.58 -6.93
C GLU A 185 -0.30 -15.48 -8.31
N TYR A 186 -0.97 -14.36 -8.54
CA TYR A 186 -1.41 -13.91 -9.85
C TYR A 186 -1.45 -12.40 -9.84
N THR A 187 -1.32 -11.79 -11.01
CA THR A 187 -1.35 -10.35 -11.22
C THR A 187 -2.54 -9.98 -12.08
N ILE A 188 -3.16 -8.84 -11.79
CA ILE A 188 -4.14 -8.20 -12.69
C ILE A 188 -3.45 -6.98 -13.31
N PRO A 189 -3.45 -6.80 -14.64
CA PRO A 189 -2.77 -5.67 -15.26
C PRO A 189 -3.26 -4.33 -14.73
N LEU A 190 -2.33 -3.44 -14.40
CA LEU A 190 -2.64 -2.04 -14.11
C LEU A 190 -3.07 -1.32 -15.40
N SER A 191 -3.79 -0.21 -15.25
CA SER A 191 -4.27 0.62 -16.37
C SER A 191 -5.16 -0.12 -17.39
N LYS A 192 -5.90 -1.14 -16.94
CA LYS A 192 -6.93 -1.83 -17.72
C LYS A 192 -8.23 -1.91 -16.93
N ALA A 193 -9.36 -1.65 -17.60
CA ALA A 193 -10.72 -1.76 -17.08
C ALA A 193 -11.33 -3.11 -17.48
#